data_AF-A0A722KBG7-F1
#
_entry.id   AF-A0A722KBG7-F1
#
_cell.length_a   1.000
_cell.length_b   1.000
_cell.length_c   1.000
_cell.angle_alpha   90.00
_cell.angle_beta   90.00
_cell.angle_gamma   90.00
#
_symmetry.space_group_name_H-M   'P 1'
#
loop_
_entity.id
_entity.type
_entity.pdbx_description
1 polymer ?
#
loop_
_entity_poly.entity_id
_entity_poly.type
_entity_poly.pdbx_seq_one_letter_code
_entity_poly.pdbx_strand_id
1 'polypeptide(L)' 'MPHVAARTASRDRDTGRYQSHRPEQTLLYQIVDEYYPAFAALMAEQGKELPG' A
#
# COMPACT_ATOMS: atom_id res chain seq x y z
N MET A 1 -20.94 -33.98 -11.73
CA MET A 1 -20.15 -33.73 -12.97
C MET A 1 -20.71 -34.60 -14.08
N PRO A 2 -20.92 -34.09 -15.31
CA PRO A 2 -19.82 -33.98 -16.27
C PRO A 2 -19.65 -32.62 -16.99
N HIS A 3 -18.40 -32.44 -17.44
CA HIS A 3 -17.72 -31.46 -18.31
C HIS A 3 -18.38 -31.27 -19.70
N VAL A 4 -18.12 -30.29 -20.58
CA VAL A 4 -17.42 -28.99 -20.64
C VAL A 4 -17.78 -28.38 -22.01
N ALA A 5 -17.92 -27.06 -22.12
CA ALA A 5 -17.72 -26.37 -23.39
C ALA A 5 -17.30 -24.92 -23.11
N ALA A 6 -16.02 -24.63 -23.33
CA ALA A 6 -15.48 -23.28 -23.29
C ALA A 6 -16.15 -22.40 -24.36
N ARG A 7 -16.65 -21.21 -23.98
CA ARG A 7 -16.66 -20.09 -24.92
C ARG A 7 -16.67 -18.72 -24.23
N THR A 8 -15.62 -17.97 -24.60
CA THR A 8 -15.53 -16.52 -24.66
C THR A 8 -15.26 -15.79 -23.35
N ALA A 9 -13.98 -15.48 -23.15
CA ALA A 9 -13.54 -14.33 -22.37
C ALA A 9 -14.24 -13.07 -22.90
N SER A 10 -15.35 -12.69 -22.26
CA SER A 10 -15.75 -11.29 -22.28
C SER A 10 -14.69 -10.56 -21.49
N ARG A 11 -13.90 -9.73 -22.18
CA ARG A 11 -13.02 -8.72 -21.60
C ARG A 11 -13.91 -7.79 -20.77
N ASP A 12 -14.22 -8.18 -19.54
CA ASP A 12 -14.84 -7.27 -18.60
C ASP A 12 -13.78 -6.27 -18.19
N ARG A 13 -14.01 -5.05 -18.63
CA ARG A 13 -13.13 -3.89 -18.51
C ARG A 13 -13.20 -3.35 -17.09
N ASP A 14 -12.84 -4.18 -16.12
CA ASP A 14 -12.67 -3.73 -14.74
C ASP A 14 -11.31 -4.20 -14.23
N THR A 15 -10.27 -3.75 -14.91
CA THR A 15 -8.90 -3.86 -14.42
C THR A 15 -8.81 -3.01 -13.16
N GLY A 16 -9.10 -3.64 -12.03
CA GLY A 16 -8.79 -3.26 -10.65
C GLY A 16 -8.29 -1.85 -10.51
N ARG A 17 -9.21 -0.89 -10.51
CA ARG A 17 -8.90 0.48 -10.12
C ARG A 17 -8.39 0.36 -8.69
N TYR A 18 -7.08 0.50 -8.48
CA TYR A 18 -6.52 0.65 -7.14
C TYR A 18 -7.28 1.80 -6.50
N GLN A 19 -8.26 1.47 -5.67
CA GLN A 19 -8.98 2.47 -4.93
C GLN A 19 -7.94 2.99 -3.95
N SER A 20 -7.54 4.25 -4.09
CA SER A 20 -6.83 4.96 -3.04
C SER A 20 -7.79 5.03 -1.86
N HIS A 21 -7.83 3.95 -1.07
CA HIS A 21 -8.33 3.98 0.29
C HIS A 21 -7.51 5.06 0.96
N ARG A 22 -8.15 6.15 1.39
CA ARG A 22 -7.54 7.27 2.10
C ARG A 22 -6.77 6.71 3.30
N PRO A 23 -5.47 6.42 3.15
CA PRO A 23 -4.75 5.60 4.11
C PRO A 23 -4.38 6.44 5.33
N GLU A 24 -4.56 7.76 5.24
CA GLU A 24 -4.33 8.77 6.26
C GLU A 24 -5.19 8.56 7.52
N GLN A 25 -6.26 7.77 7.45
CA GLN A 25 -7.11 7.44 8.60
C GLN A 25 -6.82 6.06 9.21
N THR A 26 -5.85 5.32 8.67
CA THR A 26 -5.49 4.03 9.25
C THR A 26 -4.57 4.25 10.46
N LEU A 27 -4.70 3.37 11.46
CA LEU A 27 -3.86 3.39 12.66
C LEU A 27 -2.36 3.36 12.32
N LEU A 28 -1.98 2.68 11.23
CA LEU A 28 -0.60 2.61 10.77
C LEU A 28 -0.02 3.98 10.44
N TYR A 29 -0.75 4.80 9.67
CA TYR A 29 -0.25 6.12 9.27
C TYR A 29 -0.22 7.09 10.46
N GLN A 30 -1.15 6.97 11.41
CA GLN A 30 -1.11 7.74 12.66
C GLN A 30 0.16 7.44 13.47
N ILE A 31 0.51 6.16 13.60
CA ILE A 31 1.74 5.73 14.28
C ILE A 31 2.97 6.24 13.51
N VAL A 32 2.97 6.14 12.18
CA VAL A 32 4.08 6.66 11.38
C VAL A 32 4.25 8.16 11.59
N ASP A 33 3.18 8.96 11.53
CA ASP A 33 3.25 10.41 11.76
C ASP A 33 3.77 10.75 13.17
N GLU A 34 3.36 10.00 14.19
CA GLU A 34 3.76 10.22 15.58
C GLU A 34 5.24 9.86 15.83
N TYR A 35 5.74 8.76 15.26
CA TYR A 35 7.05 8.20 15.62
C TYR A 35 8.14 8.40 14.57
N TYR A 36 7.79 8.70 13.31
CA TYR A 36 8.77 8.86 12.23
C TYR A 36 9.78 10.00 12.47
N PRO A 37 9.40 11.17 13.00
CA PRO A 37 10.37 12.23 13.29
C PRO A 37 11.43 11.81 14.31
N ALA A 38 11.04 11.09 15.36
CA ALA A 38 11.95 10.58 16.37
C ALA A 38 12.89 9.51 15.80
N PHE A 39 12.36 8.64 14.94
CA PHE A 39 13.15 7.65 14.21
C PHE A 39 14.18 8.31 13.28
N ALA A 40 13.78 9.33 12.52
CA ALA A 40 14.68 10.07 11.64
C ALA A 40 15.81 10.77 12.42
N ALA A 41 15.50 11.36 13.58
CA ALA A 41 16.50 11.96 14.46
C ALA A 41 17.51 10.92 14.96
N LEU A 42 17.04 9.75 15.41
CA LEU A 42 17.90 8.63 15.81
C LEU A 42 18.82 8.17 14.67
N MET A 43 18.30 8.09 13.45
CA MET A 43 19.08 7.71 12.28
C MET A 43 20.15 8.76 11.93
N ALA A 44 19.83 10.05 12.08
CA ALA A 44 20.78 11.14 11.90
C ALA A 44 21.91 11.12 12.95
N GLU A 45 21.56 10.91 14.24
CA GLU A 45 22.55 10.74 15.31
C GLU A 45 23.51 9.57 15.08
N GLN A 46 23.02 8.51 14.41
CA GLN A 46 23.82 7.34 14.03
C GLN A 46 24.62 7.53 12.74
N GLY A 47 24.55 8.70 12.10
CA GLY A 47 25.20 8.98 10.82
C GLY A 47 24.59 8.20 9.64
N LYS A 48 23.33 7.75 9.77
CA LYS A 48 22.57 6.99 8.77
C LYS A 48 21.31 7.74 8.35
N GLU A 49 21.45 9.02 8.01
CA GLU A 49 20.32 9.87 7.63
C GLU A 49 19.46 9.22 6.54
N LEU A 50 18.14 9.32 6.72
CA LEU A 50 17.17 8.78 5.78
C LEU A 50 17.13 9.64 4.52
N PRO A 51 16.97 9.04 3.32
CA PRO A 51 16.75 9.80 2.10
C PRO A 51 15.43 10.56 2.16
N GLY A 52 15.44 11.81 1.70
CA GLY A 52 14.27 12.70 1.60
C GLY A 52 13.43 12.49 0.37
#